data_AF-A0A6G2FW49-F1
#
_entry.id   AF-A0A6G2FW49-F1
#
_cell.length_a   1.000
_cell.length_b   1.000
_cell.length_c   1.000
_cell.angle_alpha   90.00
_cell.angle_beta   90.00
_cell.angle_gamma   90.00
#
_symmetry.space_group_name_H-M   'P 1'
#
loop_
_entity.id
_entity.type
_entity.pdbx_description
1 polymer ?
#
loop_
_entity_poly.entity_id
_entity_poly.type
_entity_poly.pdbx_seq_one_letter_code
_entity_poly.pdbx_strand_id
1 'polypeptide(L)'
;MEISHVLAFLEDELTFPIHQDSVIRQVGAVDIEAPDAQETETVSTIIGPVGQETYASADELFTTIIGNLSDEYIGRKFYDDRGGNLAGASVGPTDETDISF
;
A
#
# COMPACT_ATOMS: atom_id res chain seq x y z
N MET A 1 9.23 -15.57 -3.08
CA MET A 1 8.84 -15.39 -4.49
C MET A 1 9.18 -13.99 -4.93
N GLU A 2 9.92 -13.85 -6.03
CA GLU A 2 10.27 -12.55 -6.62
C GLU A 2 9.03 -11.69 -6.91
N ILE A 3 9.09 -10.41 -6.54
CA ILE A 3 7.99 -9.46 -6.70
C ILE A 3 7.47 -9.36 -8.15
N SER A 4 8.35 -9.52 -9.14
CA SER A 4 8.02 -9.48 -10.57
C SER A 4 7.08 -10.58 -11.01
N HIS A 5 7.01 -11.70 -10.28
CA HIS A 5 6.14 -12.83 -10.59
C HIS A 5 4.85 -12.85 -9.76
N VAL A 6 4.74 -11.98 -8.74
CA VAL A 6 3.60 -11.98 -7.82
C VAL A 6 2.29 -11.70 -8.56
N LEU A 7 2.26 -10.74 -9.48
CA LEU A 7 1.03 -10.43 -10.22
C LEU A 7 0.49 -11.64 -10.98
N ALA A 8 1.33 -12.29 -11.78
CA ALA A 8 0.95 -13.47 -12.55
C ALA A 8 0.50 -14.64 -11.65
N PHE A 9 1.16 -14.80 -10.50
CA PHE A 9 0.77 -15.79 -9.49
C PHE A 9 -0.63 -15.50 -8.91
N LEU A 10 -0.93 -14.23 -8.59
CA LEU A 10 -2.25 -13.86 -8.07
C LEU A 10 -3.36 -14.05 -9.11
N GLU A 11 -3.08 -13.82 -10.39
CA GLU A 11 -4.02 -14.04 -11.49
C GLU A 11 -4.35 -15.53 -11.70
N ASP A 12 -3.38 -16.42 -11.44
CA ASP A 12 -3.54 -17.87 -11.63
C ASP A 12 -4.21 -18.53 -10.40
N GLU A 13 -3.80 -18.13 -9.19
CA GLU A 13 -4.27 -18.77 -7.96
C GLU A 13 -5.61 -18.24 -7.46
N LEU A 14 -5.92 -16.96 -7.71
CA LEU A 14 -7.10 -16.31 -7.14
C LEU A 14 -8.15 -16.01 -8.20
N THR A 15 -9.41 -16.16 -7.81
CA THR A 15 -10.54 -15.66 -8.61
C THR A 15 -11.05 -14.37 -7.99
N PHE A 16 -11.19 -13.33 -8.83
CA PHE A 16 -11.65 -12.02 -8.41
C PHE A 16 -13.13 -11.78 -8.77
N PRO A 17 -13.87 -10.97 -7.99
CA PRO A 17 -13.44 -10.29 -6.77
C PRO A 17 -13.25 -11.25 -5.58
N ILE A 18 -12.31 -10.93 -4.68
CA ILE A 18 -11.94 -11.78 -3.54
C ILE A 18 -11.83 -10.99 -2.23
N HIS A 19 -12.35 -11.56 -1.14
CA HIS A 19 -12.23 -10.97 0.20
C HIS A 19 -10.81 -11.07 0.75
N GLN A 20 -10.35 -10.07 1.51
CA GLN A 20 -9.03 -10.10 2.14
C GLN A 20 -8.80 -11.35 3.01
N ASP A 21 -9.80 -11.75 3.81
CA ASP A 21 -9.74 -13.00 4.57
C ASP A 21 -9.50 -14.23 3.69
N SER A 22 -10.06 -14.25 2.48
CA SER A 22 -9.89 -15.36 1.54
C SER A 22 -8.50 -15.33 0.90
N VAL A 23 -7.97 -14.14 0.59
CA VAL A 23 -6.58 -13.95 0.14
C VAL A 23 -5.61 -14.47 1.20
N ILE A 24 -5.78 -14.05 2.46
CA ILE A 24 -4.93 -14.50 3.58
C ILE A 24 -5.00 -16.02 3.75
N ARG A 25 -6.17 -16.63 3.57
CA ARG A 25 -6.33 -18.09 3.70
C ARG A 25 -5.67 -18.86 2.55
N GLN A 26 -5.78 -18.38 1.31
CA GLN A 26 -5.24 -19.10 0.14
C GLN A 26 -3.75 -18.85 -0.06
N VAL A 27 -3.33 -17.58 -0.04
CA VAL A 27 -1.97 -17.16 -0.42
C VAL A 27 -1.26 -16.39 0.69
N GLY A 28 -1.85 -16.26 1.89
CA GLY A 28 -1.28 -15.49 2.97
C GLY A 28 0.09 -15.97 3.47
N ALA A 29 0.40 -17.26 3.27
CA ALA A 29 1.69 -17.85 3.63
C ALA A 29 2.79 -17.68 2.57
N VAL A 30 2.48 -17.03 1.44
CA VAL A 30 3.44 -16.81 0.37
C VAL A 30 4.40 -15.70 0.76
N ASP A 31 5.68 -16.02 0.83
CA ASP A 31 6.76 -15.06 1.03
C ASP A 31 7.06 -14.30 -0.26
N ILE A 32 7.14 -12.98 -0.14
CA ILE A 32 7.49 -12.05 -1.20
C ILE A 32 8.91 -11.56 -0.98
N GLU A 33 9.74 -11.75 -2.02
CA GLU A 33 11.12 -11.31 -2.12
C GLU A 33 11.13 -10.04 -2.98
N ALA A 34 11.63 -8.94 -2.41
CA ALA A 34 11.89 -7.74 -3.19
C ALA A 34 13.33 -7.77 -3.72
N PRO A 35 13.56 -7.16 -4.89
CA PRO A 35 14.85 -7.27 -5.59
C PRO A 35 16.05 -6.68 -4.84
N ASP A 36 15.83 -5.77 -3.88
CA ASP A 36 16.89 -5.13 -3.09
C ASP A 36 16.81 -5.47 -1.59
N ALA A 37 15.81 -6.25 -1.18
CA ALA A 37 15.61 -6.58 0.23
C ALA A 37 16.39 -7.85 0.61
N GLN A 38 17.04 -7.80 1.78
CA GLN A 38 17.65 -8.99 2.39
C GLN A 38 16.62 -9.86 3.13
N GLU A 39 15.42 -9.33 3.34
CA GLU A 39 14.35 -9.96 4.09
C GLU A 39 13.16 -10.25 3.16
N THR A 40 12.27 -11.13 3.62
CA THR A 40 11.03 -11.48 2.94
C THR A 40 9.84 -11.21 3.84
N GLU A 41 8.73 -10.76 3.25
CA GLU A 41 7.46 -10.60 3.98
C GLU A 41 6.35 -11.45 3.37
N THR A 42 5.50 -12.03 4.23
CA THR A 42 4.36 -12.82 3.75
C THR A 42 3.23 -11.91 3.28
N VAL A 43 2.44 -12.39 2.31
CA VAL A 43 1.22 -11.68 1.87
C VAL A 43 0.33 -11.33 3.05
N SER A 44 0.14 -12.23 4.02
CA SER A 44 -0.68 -11.96 5.21
C SER A 44 -0.13 -10.84 6.08
N THR A 45 1.18 -10.74 6.23
CA THR A 45 1.82 -9.66 6.98
C THR A 45 1.58 -8.32 6.29
N ILE A 46 1.70 -8.29 4.96
CA ILE A 46 1.61 -7.07 4.15
C ILE A 46 0.17 -6.54 4.09
N ILE A 47 -0.81 -7.39 3.75
CA ILE A 47 -2.20 -6.95 3.55
C ILE A 47 -3.05 -7.00 4.83
N GLY A 48 -2.64 -7.79 5.82
CA GLY A 48 -3.32 -7.92 7.11
C GLY A 48 -3.71 -6.57 7.74
N PRO A 49 -2.78 -5.60 7.89
CA PRO A 49 -3.09 -4.29 8.48
C PRO A 49 -3.92 -3.35 7.60
N VAL A 50 -4.05 -3.62 6.30
CA VAL A 50 -4.80 -2.74 5.36
C VAL A 50 -6.29 -2.74 5.69
N GLY A 51 -6.85 -3.88 6.07
CA GLY A 51 -8.25 -4.01 6.46
C GLY A 51 -9.24 -3.74 5.32
N GLN A 52 -8.84 -4.01 4.09
CA GLN A 52 -9.69 -3.89 2.91
C GLN A 52 -10.70 -5.05 2.88
N GLU A 53 -11.96 -4.80 2.53
CA GLU A 53 -12.98 -5.85 2.54
C GLU A 53 -12.81 -6.82 1.36
N THR A 54 -12.57 -6.28 0.16
CA THR A 54 -12.53 -7.01 -1.11
C THR A 54 -11.55 -6.37 -2.08
N TYR A 55 -10.85 -7.19 -2.87
CA TYR A 55 -10.08 -6.78 -4.04
C TYR A 55 -10.84 -7.13 -5.31
N ALA A 56 -11.01 -6.17 -6.22
CA ALA A 56 -11.73 -6.34 -7.47
C ALA A 56 -10.90 -7.03 -8.56
N SER A 57 -9.57 -6.99 -8.46
CA SER A 57 -8.65 -7.57 -9.43
C SER A 57 -7.28 -7.92 -8.83
N ALA A 58 -6.52 -8.76 -9.52
CA ALA A 58 -5.14 -9.10 -9.16
C ALA A 58 -4.24 -7.87 -9.14
N ASP A 59 -4.44 -6.94 -10.07
CA ASP A 59 -3.70 -5.68 -10.15
C ASP A 59 -3.93 -4.78 -8.93
N GLU A 60 -5.17 -4.71 -8.44
CA GLU A 60 -5.51 -3.97 -7.22
C GLU A 60 -4.83 -4.59 -5.99
N LEU A 61 -4.92 -5.92 -5.85
CA LEU A 61 -4.26 -6.63 -4.75
C LEU A 61 -2.73 -6.48 -4.83
N PHE A 62 -2.14 -6.61 -6.02
CA PHE A 62 -0.72 -6.42 -6.25
C PHE A 62 -0.26 -5.00 -5.90
N THR A 63 -1.01 -3.98 -6.31
CA THR A 63 -0.74 -2.59 -5.97
C THR A 63 -0.76 -2.37 -4.45
N THR A 64 -1.74 -2.96 -3.76
CA THR A 64 -1.81 -2.93 -2.30
C THR A 64 -0.61 -3.62 -1.66
N ILE A 65 -0.17 -4.77 -2.18
CA ILE A 65 1.02 -5.47 -1.69
C ILE A 65 2.26 -4.58 -1.84
N ILE A 66 2.53 -4.05 -3.04
CA ILE A 66 3.70 -3.20 -3.32
C ILE A 66 3.71 -1.96 -2.42
N GLY A 67 2.54 -1.33 -2.23
CA GLY A 67 2.42 -0.10 -1.45
C GLY A 67 2.54 -0.27 0.07
N ASN A 68 2.45 -1.51 0.58
CA ASN A 68 2.51 -1.82 2.01
C ASN A 68 3.75 -2.67 2.40
N LEU A 69 4.64 -2.98 1.46
CA LEU A 69 5.96 -3.52 1.79
C LEU A 69 6.73 -2.49 2.64
N SER A 70 7.44 -2.95 3.68
CA SER A 70 8.13 -2.09 4.64
C SER A 70 9.12 -1.12 3.98
N ASP A 71 9.36 0.07 4.56
CA ASP A 71 10.28 1.10 4.02
C ASP A 71 11.74 0.64 3.81
N GLU A 72 12.15 -0.51 4.37
CA GLU A 72 13.45 -1.14 4.04
C GLU A 72 13.47 -1.78 2.65
N TYR A 73 12.31 -1.89 1.99
CA TYR A 73 12.09 -2.49 0.67
C TYR A 73 11.90 -1.43 -0.44
N ILE A 74 11.62 -0.18 -0.06
CA ILE A 74 11.55 0.96 -0.99
C ILE A 74 12.82 1.78 -0.76
N GLY A 75 13.85 1.49 -1.55
CA GLY A 75 15.15 2.15 -1.47
C GLY A 75 15.03 3.65 -1.17
N ARG A 76 15.68 4.10 -0.10
CA ARG A 76 15.68 5.51 0.33
C ARG A 76 16.11 6.43 -0.81
N LYS A 77 15.14 7.15 -1.38
CA LYS A 77 15.12 8.57 -1.80
C LYS A 77 13.93 8.74 -2.75
N PHE A 78 13.21 9.85 -2.63
CA PHE A 78 12.21 10.36 -3.59
C PHE A 78 10.72 10.01 -3.41
N TYR A 79 10.21 9.74 -2.20
CA TYR A 79 8.86 10.24 -1.88
C TYR A 79 8.98 11.57 -1.14
N ASP A 80 9.31 12.62 -1.90
CA ASP A 80 9.16 14.03 -1.49
C ASP A 80 7.78 14.58 -1.89
N ASP A 81 6.85 13.74 -2.38
CA ASP A 81 5.58 14.21 -2.96
C ASP A 81 4.32 13.73 -2.23
N ARG A 82 4.43 13.24 -0.98
CA ARG A 82 3.26 13.29 -0.08
C ARG A 82 3.13 14.71 0.43
N GLY A 83 2.55 15.53 -0.44
CA GLY A 83 2.18 16.92 -0.23
C GLY A 83 1.63 17.15 1.17
N GLY A 84 2.00 18.32 1.68
CA GLY A 84 1.78 18.81 3.03
C GLY A 84 0.59 18.21 3.76
N ASN A 85 0.92 17.57 4.88
CA ASN A 85 0.23 17.72 6.15
C ASN A 85 -0.88 18.79 6.10
N LEU A 86 -2.14 18.39 5.91
CA LEU A 86 -3.28 19.23 6.27
C LEU A 86 -3.38 19.24 7.80
N ALA A 87 -2.37 19.87 8.42
CA ALA A 87 -2.47 20.40 9.76
C ALA A 87 -3.37 21.63 9.69
N GLY A 88 -4.50 21.61 10.41
CA GLY A 88 -5.20 22.84 10.73
C GLY A 88 -6.72 22.76 10.77
N ALA A 89 -7.28 21.79 11.49
CA ALA A 89 -8.57 22.05 12.14
C ALA A 89 -8.33 22.92 13.39
N SER A 90 -8.45 24.25 13.27
CA SER A 90 -8.84 25.14 14.38
C SER A 90 -8.95 26.61 13.97
N VAL A 91 -10.19 27.12 13.94
CA VAL A 91 -10.69 28.39 14.52
C VAL A 91 -9.95 29.71 14.19
N GLY A 92 -10.69 30.69 13.65
CA GLY A 92 -10.24 32.04 13.25
C GLY A 92 -9.69 32.95 14.37
N PRO A 93 -9.32 34.21 14.07
CA PRO A 93 -10.30 35.23 13.71
C PRO A 93 -9.94 36.09 12.48
N THR A 94 -10.94 36.84 12.01
CA THR A 94 -10.89 37.93 11.03
C THR A 94 -9.80 38.94 11.37
N ASP A 95 -8.97 39.31 10.38
CA ASP A 95 -8.41 40.66 10.28
C ASP A 95 -8.15 40.98 8.80
N GLU A 96 -9.11 41.68 8.20
CA GLU A 96 -8.99 42.31 6.89
C GLU A 96 -7.93 43.40 6.97
N THR A 97 -6.69 43.07 6.58
CA THR A 97 -5.67 44.08 6.29
C THR A 97 -5.89 44.60 4.88
N ASP A 98 -6.78 45.61 4.78
CA ASP A 98 -6.89 46.48 3.60
C ASP A 98 -5.66 47.39 3.54
N ILE A 99 -4.81 47.16 2.54
CA ILE A 99 -3.65 48.00 2.21
C ILE A 99 -4.02 49.04 1.14
N SER A 100 -3.99 50.29 1.56
CA SER A 100 -3.43 51.48 0.89
C SER A 100 -3.88 51.88 -0.54
N PHE A 101 -4.32 53.14 -0.64
CA PHE A 101 -3.79 54.12 -1.61
C PHE A 101 -3.50 55.45 -0.89
#